data_AF-A0A2W4IQV8-F1
#
_entry.id   AF-A0A2W4IQV8-F1
#
_cell.length_a   1.000
_cell.length_b   1.000
_cell.length_c   1.000
_cell.angle_alpha   90.00
_cell.angle_beta   90.00
_cell.angle_gamma   90.00
#
_symmetry.space_group_name_H-M   'P 1'
#
loop_
_entity.id
_entity.type
_entity.pdbx_description
1 polymer ?
#
loop_
_entity_poly.entity_id
_entity_poly.type
_entity_poly.pdbx_seq_one_letter_code
_entity_poly.pdbx_strand_id
1 'polypeptide(L)'
;MLSSIAEALEVADDDTVVTIAPGTYTEPVQVHRRKVTLVARDRGTVTLEGQAGEPTVSCVGGVLELSGMTVIGCGRTSTTNGSSGPMLPCAG
;
A
#
# COMPACT_ATOMS: atom_id res chain seq x y z
N MET A 1 -14.28 -4.70 12.43
CA MET A 1 -14.28 -3.94 11.16
C MET A 1 -12.88 -3.36 11.08
N LEU A 2 -12.06 -3.81 10.13
CA LEU A 2 -10.66 -3.39 10.06
C LEU A 2 -10.64 -1.88 9.81
N SER A 3 -10.05 -1.15 10.74
CA SER A 3 -10.02 0.31 10.78
C SER A 3 -8.98 0.86 9.82
N SER A 4 -7.99 0.03 9.52
CA SER A 4 -6.72 0.37 8.90
C SER A 4 -6.27 -0.72 7.92
N ILE A 5 -5.51 -0.32 6.91
CA ILE A 5 -4.83 -1.22 5.98
C ILE A 5 -3.77 -2.03 6.71
N ALA A 6 -3.10 -1.45 7.72
CA ALA A 6 -2.15 -2.16 8.56
C ALA A 6 -2.79 -3.35 9.29
N GLU A 7 -3.95 -3.17 9.92
CA GLU A 7 -4.71 -4.28 10.52
C GLU A 7 -5.08 -5.33 9.47
N ALA A 8 -5.48 -4.87 8.27
CA ALA A 8 -5.86 -5.77 7.19
C ALA A 8 -4.68 -6.62 6.69
N LEU A 9 -3.46 -6.08 6.71
CA LEU A 9 -2.23 -6.81 6.43
C LEU A 9 -1.80 -7.72 7.58
N GLU A 10 -2.07 -7.33 8.83
CA GLU A 10 -1.76 -8.14 10.01
C GLU A 10 -2.57 -9.44 10.05
N VAL A 11 -3.84 -9.38 9.63
CA VAL A 11 -4.72 -10.55 9.53
C VAL A 11 -4.61 -11.29 8.19
N ALA A 12 -3.90 -10.73 7.21
CA ALA A 12 -3.72 -11.36 5.91
C ALA A 12 -2.72 -12.52 6.00
N ASP A 13 -3.11 -13.66 5.44
CA ASP A 13 -2.22 -14.78 5.20
C ASP A 13 -1.42 -14.59 3.91
N ASP A 14 -0.40 -15.41 3.72
CA ASP A 14 0.39 -15.43 2.50
C ASP A 14 -0.46 -15.73 1.26
N ASP A 15 -0.19 -15.02 0.16
CA ASP A 15 -0.96 -15.07 -1.10
C ASP A 15 -2.44 -14.62 -0.96
N THR A 16 -2.77 -13.87 0.08
CA THR A 16 -4.14 -13.36 0.29
C THR A 16 -4.41 -12.08 -0.50
N VAL A 17 -5.64 -11.97 -0.98
CA VAL A 17 -6.18 -10.75 -1.58
C VAL A 17 -7.06 -10.03 -0.56
N VAL A 18 -6.69 -8.80 -0.22
CA VAL A 18 -7.40 -7.96 0.74
C VAL A 18 -8.14 -6.86 -0.02
N THR A 19 -9.45 -6.77 0.18
CA THR A 19 -10.27 -5.72 -0.41
C THR A 19 -10.34 -4.52 0.53
N ILE A 20 -9.92 -3.35 0.06
CA ILE A 20 -9.90 -2.11 0.83
C ILE A 20 -11.13 -1.28 0.50
N ALA A 21 -11.79 -0.77 1.54
CA ALA A 21 -12.95 0.10 1.40
C ALA A 21 -12.53 1.49 0.88
N PRO A 22 -13.41 2.20 0.17
CA PRO A 22 -13.20 3.59 -0.23
C PRO A 22 -12.81 4.47 0.95
N GLY A 23 -11.73 5.25 0.82
CA GLY A 23 -11.23 6.10 1.89
C GLY A 23 -9.83 6.66 1.63
N THR A 24 -9.47 7.66 2.43
CA THR A 24 -8.11 8.19 2.49
C THR A 24 -7.41 7.63 3.72
N TYR A 25 -6.28 6.97 3.50
CA TYR A 25 -5.48 6.31 4.53
C TYR A 25 -4.16 7.04 4.63
N THR A 26 -3.93 7.74 5.74
CA THR A 26 -2.68 8.49 5.97
C THR A 26 -1.57 7.65 6.61
N GLU A 27 -1.84 6.36 6.81
CA GLU A 27 -0.94 5.43 7.47
C GLU A 27 0.02 4.75 6.47
N PRO A 28 1.24 4.39 6.92
CA PRO A 28 2.18 3.67 6.08
C PRO A 28 1.78 2.21 5.90
N VAL A 29 1.85 1.71 4.67
CA VAL A 29 1.60 0.32 4.31
C VAL A 29 2.91 -0.46 4.36
N GLN A 30 3.04 -1.39 5.31
CA GLN A 30 4.27 -2.17 5.52
C GLN A 30 4.00 -3.66 5.37
N VAL A 31 4.74 -4.32 4.46
CA VAL A 31 4.67 -5.77 4.25
C VAL A 31 6.04 -6.39 4.51
N HIS A 32 6.08 -7.42 5.35
CA HIS A 32 7.31 -8.09 5.76
C HIS A 32 7.25 -9.58 5.43
N ARG A 33 8.15 -10.04 4.55
CA ARG A 33 8.37 -11.47 4.22
C ARG A 33 7.12 -12.24 3.79
N ARG A 34 6.13 -11.56 3.23
CA ARG A 34 4.84 -12.12 2.82
C ARG A 34 4.39 -11.61 1.47
N LYS A 35 3.50 -12.35 0.82
CA LYS A 35 2.87 -11.94 -0.44
C LYS A 35 1.43 -11.52 -0.19
N VAL A 36 1.09 -10.26 -0.46
CA VAL A 36 -0.27 -9.75 -0.28
C VAL A 36 -0.66 -8.86 -1.46
N THR A 37 -1.90 -9.00 -1.90
CA THR A 37 -2.49 -8.15 -2.94
C THR A 37 -3.60 -7.29 -2.32
N LEU A 38 -3.42 -5.97 -2.36
CA LEU A 38 -4.45 -5.01 -1.96
C LEU A 38 -5.24 -4.57 -3.20
N VAL A 39 -6.56 -4.73 -3.13
CA VAL A 39 -7.47 -4.33 -4.20
C VAL A 39 -8.44 -3.31 -3.65
N ALA A 40 -8.52 -2.14 -4.28
CA ALA A 40 -9.59 -1.20 -3.96
C ALA A 40 -10.94 -1.80 -4.34
N ARG A 41 -11.92 -1.73 -3.43
CA ARG A 41 -13.31 -2.13 -3.72
C ARG A 41 -13.83 -1.43 -4.97
N ASP A 42 -13.52 -0.14 -5.11
CA ASP A 42 -13.84 0.69 -6.27
C ASP A 42 -12.56 1.36 -6.79
N ARG A 43 -12.33 1.34 -8.10
CA ARG A 43 -11.09 1.90 -8.67
C ARG A 43 -11.02 3.41 -8.43
N GLY A 44 -9.90 3.88 -7.89
CA GLY A 44 -9.61 5.29 -7.66
C GLY A 44 -10.30 5.88 -6.42
N THR A 45 -10.97 5.07 -5.60
CA THR A 45 -11.64 5.53 -4.38
C THR A 45 -10.82 5.32 -3.11
N VAL A 46 -9.68 4.64 -3.23
CA VAL A 46 -8.75 4.39 -2.13
C VAL A 46 -7.51 5.22 -2.39
N THR A 47 -7.19 6.10 -1.44
CA THR A 47 -6.03 6.98 -1.51
C THR A 47 -5.12 6.71 -0.33
N LEU A 48 -3.89 6.27 -0.60
CA LEU A 48 -2.82 6.20 0.39
C LEU A 48 -2.11 7.54 0.43
N GLU A 49 -2.22 8.28 1.53
CA GLU A 49 -1.62 9.60 1.69
C GLU A 49 -0.43 9.56 2.65
N GLY A 50 0.79 9.56 2.13
CA GLY A 50 2.00 9.54 2.96
C GLY A 50 2.29 10.87 3.63
N GLN A 51 2.56 10.84 4.93
CA GLN A 51 3.15 11.97 5.63
C GLN A 51 4.66 12.10 5.36
N ALA A 52 5.16 13.33 5.39
CA ALA A 52 6.58 13.62 5.20
C ALA A 52 7.43 12.99 6.32
N GLY A 53 8.48 12.26 5.94
CA GLY A 53 9.43 11.62 6.87
C GLY A 53 9.38 10.10 6.90
N GLU A 54 8.31 9.48 6.39
CA GLU A 54 8.15 8.02 6.35
C GLU A 54 7.69 7.54 4.96
N PRO A 55 8.06 6.31 4.55
CA PRO A 55 7.59 5.74 3.30
C PRO A 55 6.10 5.37 3.40
N THR A 56 5.28 5.88 2.48
CA THR A 56 3.85 5.51 2.38
C THR A 56 3.66 4.01 2.15
N VAL A 57 4.60 3.39 1.42
CA VAL A 57 4.58 1.97 1.08
C VAL A 57 5.98 1.39 1.25
N SER A 58 6.10 0.34 2.05
CA SER A 58 7.34 -0.38 2.31
C SER A 58 7.11 -1.89 2.20
N CYS A 59 7.96 -2.57 1.43
CA CYS A 59 7.91 -4.02 1.28
C CYS A 59 9.31 -4.59 1.49
N VAL A 60 9.47 -5.45 2.51
CA VAL A 60 10.75 -6.03 2.89
C VAL A 60 10.69 -7.54 2.78
N GLY A 61 11.37 -8.10 1.79
CA GLY A 61 11.51 -9.55 1.61
C GLY A 61 10.22 -10.28 1.23
N GLY A 62 9.20 -9.54 0.76
CA GLY A 62 7.90 -10.06 0.35
C GLY A 62 7.45 -9.47 -0.99
N VAL A 63 6.16 -9.56 -1.28
CA VAL A 63 5.52 -8.99 -2.48
C VAL A 63 4.26 -8.25 -2.03
N LEU A 64 4.17 -6.98 -2.43
CA LEU A 64 2.97 -6.16 -2.24
C LEU A 64 2.48 -5.66 -3.58
N GLU A 65 1.27 -6.05 -3.94
CA GLU A 65 0.59 -5.57 -5.14
C GLU A 65 -0.55 -4.63 -4.75
N LEU A 66 -0.64 -3.48 -5.42
CA LEU A 66 -1.71 -2.50 -5.23
C LEU A 66 -2.49 -2.39 -6.53
N SER A 67 -3.80 -2.64 -6.49
CA SER A 67 -4.67 -2.59 -7.68
C SER A 67 -5.86 -1.67 -7.47
N GLY A 68 -6.02 -0.70 -8.37
CA GLY A 68 -7.13 0.26 -8.33
C GLY A 68 -7.02 1.32 -7.24
N MET A 69 -5.85 1.49 -6.63
CA MET A 69 -5.59 2.45 -5.56
C MET A 69 -4.73 3.61 -6.05
N THR A 70 -4.87 4.77 -5.43
CA THR A 70 -4.04 5.95 -5.64
C THR A 70 -3.05 6.07 -4.49
N VAL A 71 -1.78 6.35 -4.78
CA VAL A 71 -0.75 6.60 -3.76
C VAL A 71 -0.25 8.03 -3.93
N ILE A 72 -0.42 8.84 -2.90
CA ILE A 72 -0.04 10.25 -2.82
C ILE A 72 0.94 10.36 -1.66
N GLY A 73 2.24 10.42 -1.93
CA GLY A 73 3.26 10.54 -0.88
C GLY A 73 4.31 11.56 -1.25
N CYS A 74 4.69 12.42 -0.29
CA CYS A 74 5.78 13.39 -0.46
C CYS A 74 7.16 12.83 -0.05
N GLY A 75 7.29 11.50 0.09
CA GLY A 75 8.48 10.85 0.63
C GLY A 75 8.76 9.53 -0.07
N ARG A 76 9.95 9.46 -0.70
CA ARG A 76 10.68 8.27 -1.17
C ARG A 76 9.90 6.94 -1.11
N THR A 77 9.40 6.51 -2.26
CA THR A 77 8.98 5.11 -2.45
C THR A 77 10.22 4.21 -2.34
N SER A 78 10.38 3.50 -1.22
CA SER A 78 11.46 2.51 -1.04
C SER A 78 10.91 1.13 -1.37
N THR A 79 11.14 0.68 -2.60
CA THR A 79 10.73 -0.65 -3.06
C THR A 79 11.93 -1.56 -3.18
N THR A 80 12.22 -2.30 -2.10
CA THR A 80 13.22 -3.37 -2.11
C THR A 80 12.52 -4.68 -2.47
N ASN A 81 12.48 -4.95 -3.77
CA ASN A 81 11.93 -6.14 -4.45
C ASN A 81 10.43 -6.05 -4.80
N GLY A 82 10.16 -5.79 -6.10
CA GLY A 82 8.99 -6.33 -6.79
C GLY A 82 7.73 -5.45 -6.91
N SER A 83 7.74 -4.17 -6.56
CA SER A 83 6.55 -3.33 -6.80
C SER A 83 6.39 -3.00 -8.28
N SER A 84 5.49 -3.68 -8.98
CA SER A 84 5.03 -3.26 -10.30
C SER A 84 3.89 -2.24 -10.14
N GLY A 85 4.19 -1.09 -9.52
CA GLY A 85 3.30 0.07 -9.45
C GLY A 85 3.88 1.21 -10.30
N PRO A 86 3.05 2.08 -10.92
CA PRO A 86 3.55 3.24 -11.64
C PRO A 86 4.34 4.10 -10.67
N MET A 87 5.66 4.14 -10.89
CA MET A 87 6.61 5.00 -10.20
C MET A 87 6.19 6.44 -10.52
N LEU A 88 5.37 7.05 -9.64
CA LEU A 88 5.02 8.46 -9.76
C LEU A 88 6.32 9.26 -9.66
N PRO A 89 6.70 10.05 -10.69
CA PRO A 89 7.81 10.97 -10.55
C PRO A 89 7.42 11.99 -9.48
N CYS A 90 8.15 12.02 -8.38
CA CYS A 90 8.12 13.16 -7.47
C CYS A 90 8.51 14.38 -8.30
N ALA A 91 7.54 15.23 -8.66
CA ALA A 91 7.82 16.50 -9.30
C ALA A 91 8.61 17.36 -8.30
N GLY A 92 9.78 17.83 -8.74
CA GLY A 92 10.60 18.81 -8.02
C GLY A 92 10.04 20.22 -8.14
#